data_AF-K1S6L3-F1
#
_entry.id   AF-K1S6L3-F1
#
_cell.length_a   1.000
_cell.length_b   1.000
_cell.length_c   1.000
_cell.angle_alpha   90.00
_cell.angle_beta   90.00
_cell.angle_gamma   90.00
#
_symmetry.space_group_name_H-M   'P 1'
#
loop_
_entity.id
_entity.type
_entity.pdbx_description
1 polymer ?
#
loop_
_entity_poly.entity_id
_entity_poly.type
_entity_poly.pdbx_seq_one_letter_code
_entity_poly.pdbx_strand_id
1 'polypeptide(L)'
;GICGITKEELLDKFDEDIDVLAGRLGLTHEQALSKLKENYDGYHFTWPSSDIFNPYSLLNCLAEGQMNSYWFGSGTPTYLLNMMRKYDFTPIDLGEQMDASKDDFDAATETMTTIMPLLYQSGYITIKNYDPETELYTLALPNKEVRIGLYRSMLPHYLAAKSAMCNTTVAKMSALINKGNMDGALQLLKTFWETVPYCDNTDYEGHYQQTMYIIFALLT
;
A
#
# COMPACT_ATOMS: atom_id res chain seq x y z
N GLY A 1 6.81 2.13 -22.10
CA GLY A 1 5.66 1.50 -22.80
C GLY A 1 4.48 2.46 -22.83
N ILE A 2 3.31 2.05 -23.36
CA ILE A 2 2.11 2.91 -23.44
C ILE A 2 1.50 3.17 -22.05
N CYS A 3 1.69 2.27 -21.07
CA CYS A 3 1.22 2.44 -19.69
C CYS A 3 2.31 2.02 -18.70
N GLY A 4 3.02 2.99 -18.11
CA GLY A 4 4.08 2.77 -17.12
C GLY A 4 5.49 2.58 -17.70
N ILE A 5 6.45 2.35 -16.80
CA ILE A 5 7.89 2.29 -17.09
C ILE A 5 8.42 0.92 -16.66
N THR A 6 9.05 0.16 -17.54
CA THR A 6 9.70 -1.11 -17.15
C THR A 6 11.05 -0.85 -16.48
N LYS A 7 11.61 -1.87 -15.82
CA LYS A 7 12.97 -1.78 -15.26
C LYS A 7 14.02 -1.48 -16.33
N GLU A 8 13.89 -2.08 -17.51
CA GLU A 8 14.81 -1.86 -18.63
C GLU A 8 14.72 -0.43 -19.14
N GLU A 9 13.51 0.11 -19.29
CA GLU A 9 13.30 1.51 -19.68
C GLU A 9 13.83 2.47 -18.62
N LEU A 10 13.65 2.14 -17.33
CA LEU A 10 14.17 2.91 -16.22
C LEU A 10 15.71 3.01 -16.30
N LEU A 11 16.39 1.87 -16.47
CA LEU A 11 17.85 1.80 -16.56
C LEU A 11 18.42 2.38 -17.86
N ASP A 12 17.67 2.37 -18.95
CA ASP A 12 18.13 2.93 -20.23
C ASP A 12 17.92 4.45 -20.31
N LYS A 13 16.84 4.98 -19.71
CA LYS A 13 16.43 6.39 -19.88
C LYS A 13 16.67 7.29 -18.68
N PHE A 14 16.78 6.73 -17.47
CA PHE A 14 16.84 7.50 -16.22
C PHE A 14 18.04 7.10 -15.35
N ASP A 15 19.05 6.44 -15.91
CA ASP A 15 20.25 5.98 -15.16
C ASP A 15 20.95 7.15 -14.43
N GLU A 16 21.17 8.25 -15.15
CA GLU A 16 21.76 9.48 -14.59
C GLU A 16 20.87 10.11 -13.49
N ASP A 17 19.55 10.07 -13.65
CA ASP A 17 18.62 10.58 -12.65
C ASP A 17 18.64 9.73 -11.37
N ILE A 18 18.85 8.41 -11.50
CA ILE A 18 19.03 7.51 -10.35
C ILE A 18 20.32 7.87 -9.61
N ASP A 19 21.41 8.17 -10.30
CA ASP A 19 22.66 8.64 -9.67
C ASP A 19 22.47 9.97 -8.94
N VAL A 20 21.74 10.92 -9.54
CA VAL A 20 21.42 12.19 -8.90
C VAL A 20 20.59 11.96 -7.63
N LEU A 21 19.58 11.10 -7.71
CA LEU A 21 18.76 10.71 -6.56
C LEU A 21 19.61 10.04 -5.47
N ALA A 22 20.50 9.12 -5.86
CA ALA A 22 21.41 8.43 -4.94
C ALA A 22 22.30 9.44 -4.21
N GLY A 23 22.87 10.41 -4.93
CA GLY A 23 23.65 11.51 -4.35
C GLY A 23 22.85 12.36 -3.36
N ARG A 24 21.59 12.71 -3.68
CA ARG A 24 20.70 13.47 -2.78
C ARG A 24 20.36 12.69 -1.52
N LEU A 25 20.15 11.39 -1.62
CA LEU A 25 19.78 10.51 -0.51
C LEU A 25 20.99 9.97 0.29
N GLY A 26 22.22 10.22 -0.17
CA GLY A 26 23.43 9.66 0.42
C GLY A 26 23.52 8.13 0.30
N LEU A 27 23.03 7.59 -0.81
CA LEU A 27 22.97 6.15 -1.11
C LEU A 27 23.88 5.80 -2.30
N THR A 28 24.15 4.51 -2.50
CA THR A 28 24.71 4.03 -3.77
C THR A 28 23.62 3.97 -4.86
N HIS A 29 24.04 3.90 -6.11
CA HIS A 29 23.14 3.68 -7.24
C HIS A 29 22.23 2.46 -7.01
N GLU A 30 22.80 1.31 -6.63
CA GLU A 30 22.01 0.08 -6.42
C GLU A 30 21.03 0.22 -5.24
N GLN A 31 21.40 0.96 -4.19
CA GLN A 31 20.52 1.22 -3.06
C GLN A 31 19.35 2.15 -3.46
N ALA A 32 19.61 3.17 -4.27
CA ALA A 32 18.58 4.05 -4.79
C ALA A 32 17.61 3.29 -5.71
N LEU A 33 18.14 2.50 -6.65
CA LEU A 33 17.35 1.64 -7.53
C LEU A 33 16.50 0.63 -6.73
N SER A 34 17.08 0.00 -5.71
CA SER A 34 16.36 -0.93 -4.83
C SER A 34 15.20 -0.25 -4.11
N LYS A 35 15.41 0.98 -3.61
CA LYS A 35 14.33 1.78 -2.99
C LYS A 35 13.26 2.19 -3.99
N LEU A 36 13.64 2.60 -5.21
CA LEU A 36 12.66 2.89 -6.26
C LEU A 36 11.79 1.66 -6.54
N LYS A 37 12.42 0.48 -6.66
CA LYS A 37 11.69 -0.79 -6.87
C LYS A 37 10.75 -1.11 -5.71
N GLU A 38 11.22 -1.00 -4.47
CA GLU A 38 10.40 -1.24 -3.28
C GLU A 38 9.17 -0.32 -3.20
N ASN A 39 9.31 0.94 -3.61
CA ASN A 39 8.27 1.95 -3.43
C ASN A 39 7.33 2.09 -4.63
N TYR A 40 7.80 1.91 -5.88
CA TYR A 40 7.05 2.35 -7.06
C TYR A 40 6.84 1.28 -8.13
N ASP A 41 7.49 0.11 -8.03
CA ASP A 41 7.41 -0.98 -9.01
C ASP A 41 6.26 -1.96 -8.71
N GLY A 42 6.05 -2.95 -9.58
CA GLY A 42 5.34 -4.18 -9.22
C GLY A 42 3.88 -4.27 -9.63
N TYR A 43 3.38 -3.35 -10.47
CA TYR A 43 2.04 -3.44 -11.07
C TYR A 43 2.06 -4.31 -12.34
N HIS A 44 0.97 -5.04 -12.59
CA HIS A 44 0.79 -5.96 -13.70
C HIS A 44 -0.60 -5.81 -14.33
N PHE A 45 -0.62 -5.53 -15.64
CA PHE A 45 -1.83 -5.46 -16.47
C PHE A 45 -2.31 -6.85 -16.91
N THR A 46 -1.44 -7.85 -16.88
CA THR A 46 -1.74 -9.23 -17.30
C THR A 46 -0.76 -10.19 -16.64
N TRP A 47 -1.04 -11.48 -16.75
CA TRP A 47 -0.11 -12.54 -16.38
C TRP A 47 0.23 -13.45 -17.56
N PRO A 48 1.51 -13.79 -17.77
CA PRO A 48 2.70 -13.21 -17.13
C PRO A 48 2.99 -11.80 -17.66
N SER A 49 3.60 -10.94 -16.84
CA SER A 49 4.08 -9.61 -17.24
C SER A 49 5.33 -9.26 -16.44
N SER A 50 6.15 -8.35 -16.97
CA SER A 50 7.21 -7.70 -16.18
C SER A 50 6.57 -6.76 -15.15
N ASP A 51 7.26 -6.57 -14.01
CA ASP A 51 6.91 -5.52 -13.05
C ASP A 51 6.95 -4.15 -13.74
N ILE A 52 5.91 -3.34 -13.53
CA ILE A 52 5.79 -2.00 -14.09
C ILE A 52 5.85 -0.95 -12.98
N PHE A 53 6.73 0.03 -13.13
CA PHE A 53 6.79 1.20 -12.28
C PHE A 53 5.61 2.14 -12.55
N ASN A 54 5.03 2.65 -11.47
CA ASN A 54 4.07 3.76 -11.54
C ASN A 54 4.80 5.01 -12.06
N PRO A 55 4.46 5.51 -13.26
CA PRO A 55 5.21 6.60 -13.89
C PRO A 55 5.02 7.92 -13.13
N TYR A 56 3.85 8.15 -12.54
CA TYR A 56 3.59 9.36 -11.78
C TYR A 56 4.47 9.41 -10.51
N SER A 57 4.48 8.34 -9.72
CA SER A 57 5.30 8.31 -8.51
C SER A 57 6.79 8.34 -8.80
N LEU A 58 7.23 7.57 -9.79
CA LEU A 58 8.63 7.49 -10.18
C LEU A 58 9.15 8.86 -10.67
N LEU A 59 8.45 9.52 -11.59
CA LEU A 59 8.91 10.79 -12.16
C LEU A 59 8.92 11.92 -11.11
N ASN A 60 7.91 11.99 -10.22
CA ASN A 60 7.93 12.96 -9.13
C ASN A 60 9.06 12.66 -8.13
N CYS A 61 9.34 11.40 -7.83
CA CYS A 61 10.47 11.02 -6.99
C CYS A 61 11.81 11.50 -7.55
N LEU A 62 12.05 11.25 -8.84
CA LEU A 62 13.29 11.68 -9.52
C LEU A 62 13.38 13.21 -9.57
N ALA A 63 12.29 13.90 -9.88
CA ALA A 63 12.26 15.37 -9.95
C ALA A 63 12.54 16.03 -8.59
N GLU A 64 11.81 15.62 -7.54
CA GLU A 64 11.97 16.17 -6.19
C GLU A 64 13.24 15.66 -5.50
N GLY A 65 13.73 14.48 -5.88
CA GLY A 65 14.89 13.84 -5.27
C GLY A 65 14.62 13.27 -3.89
N GLN A 66 13.37 12.88 -3.61
CA GLN A 66 12.96 12.32 -2.32
C GLN A 66 11.96 11.16 -2.49
N MET A 67 12.05 10.17 -1.60
CA MET A 67 11.07 9.09 -1.52
C MET A 67 9.82 9.60 -0.81
N ASN A 68 8.68 9.59 -1.49
CA ASN A 68 7.41 10.06 -0.94
C ASN A 68 6.21 9.27 -1.50
N SER A 69 5.02 9.53 -0.95
CA SER A 69 3.74 8.94 -1.37
C SER A 69 3.02 9.82 -2.40
N TYR A 70 3.55 9.87 -3.62
CA TYR A 70 3.05 10.66 -4.74
C TYR A 70 1.70 10.17 -5.28
N TRP A 71 1.59 8.89 -5.64
CA TRP A 71 0.34 8.30 -6.15
C TRP A 71 -0.77 8.46 -5.13
N PHE A 72 -0.49 8.08 -3.88
CA PHE A 72 -1.50 8.15 -2.83
C PHE A 72 -1.84 9.59 -2.44
N GLY A 73 -0.86 10.50 -2.45
CA GLY A 73 -1.08 11.93 -2.20
C GLY A 73 -1.86 12.65 -3.29
N SER A 74 -1.91 12.09 -4.51
CA SER A 74 -2.66 12.65 -5.65
C SER A 74 -4.14 12.25 -5.70
N GLY A 75 -4.50 11.12 -5.07
CA GLY A 75 -5.88 10.63 -5.02
C GLY A 75 -6.70 11.28 -3.91
N THR A 76 -8.03 11.22 -4.03
CA THR A 76 -8.93 11.50 -2.89
C THR A 76 -9.29 10.17 -2.22
N PRO A 77 -8.67 9.80 -1.09
CA PRO A 77 -8.90 8.49 -0.46
C PRO A 77 -10.37 8.28 -0.06
N THR A 78 -11.12 9.38 0.11
CA THR A 78 -12.51 9.37 0.55
C THR A 78 -13.44 8.58 -0.37
N TYR A 79 -13.30 8.67 -1.69
CA TYR A 79 -14.16 7.90 -2.59
C TYR A 79 -13.94 6.40 -2.46
N LEU A 80 -12.66 5.98 -2.47
CA LEU A 80 -12.29 4.58 -2.29
C LEU A 80 -12.82 4.04 -0.96
N LEU A 81 -12.59 4.77 0.14
CA LEU A 81 -13.03 4.35 1.47
C LEU A 81 -14.56 4.29 1.58
N ASN A 82 -15.29 5.17 0.88
CA ASN A 82 -16.75 5.08 0.76
C ASN A 82 -17.18 3.84 -0.02
N MET A 83 -16.48 3.48 -1.09
CA MET A 83 -16.77 2.25 -1.84
C MET A 83 -16.44 1.00 -1.01
N MET A 84 -15.35 1.00 -0.24
CA MET A 84 -15.02 -0.11 0.67
C MET A 84 -16.17 -0.37 1.64
N ARG A 85 -16.72 0.68 2.24
CA ARG A 85 -17.91 0.58 3.10
C ARG A 85 -19.15 0.11 2.36
N LYS A 86 -19.39 0.61 1.14
CA LYS A 86 -20.56 0.24 0.34
C LYS A 86 -20.59 -1.27 0.02
N TYR A 87 -19.41 -1.85 -0.18
CA TYR A 87 -19.25 -3.28 -0.50
C TYR A 87 -18.83 -4.12 0.72
N ASP A 88 -18.98 -3.59 1.94
CA ASP A 88 -18.60 -4.25 3.21
C ASP A 88 -17.17 -4.84 3.20
N PHE A 89 -16.24 -4.19 2.48
CA PHE A 89 -14.87 -4.63 2.31
C PHE A 89 -13.97 -3.99 3.37
N THR A 90 -13.32 -4.82 4.17
CA THR A 90 -12.52 -4.41 5.33
C THR A 90 -11.01 -4.56 5.08
N PRO A 91 -10.15 -3.93 5.90
CA PRO A 91 -8.70 -4.14 5.85
C PRO A 91 -8.29 -5.62 5.90
N ILE A 92 -8.98 -6.46 6.67
CA ILE A 92 -8.70 -7.90 6.71
C ILE A 92 -9.00 -8.59 5.37
N ASP A 93 -10.05 -8.19 4.67
CA ASP A 93 -10.40 -8.75 3.35
C ASP A 93 -9.36 -8.37 2.29
N LEU A 94 -8.74 -7.19 2.40
CA LEU A 94 -7.62 -6.79 1.56
C LEU A 94 -6.42 -7.72 1.74
N GLY A 95 -6.14 -8.12 2.98
CA GLY A 95 -5.14 -9.11 3.28
C GLY A 95 -3.73 -8.74 2.79
N GLU A 96 -2.89 -9.78 2.69
CA GLU A 96 -1.65 -9.72 1.89
C GLU A 96 -1.90 -10.17 0.44
N GLN A 97 -2.80 -11.14 0.27
CA GLN A 97 -3.14 -11.75 -1.02
C GLN A 97 -4.61 -12.17 -1.01
N MET A 98 -5.22 -12.17 -2.18
CA MET A 98 -6.59 -12.64 -2.42
C MET A 98 -6.65 -13.40 -3.74
N ASP A 99 -7.44 -14.48 -3.79
CA ASP A 99 -7.68 -15.19 -5.04
C ASP A 99 -8.99 -14.73 -5.66
N ALA A 100 -9.00 -14.57 -6.98
CA ALA A 100 -10.14 -14.06 -7.74
C ALA A 100 -10.18 -14.69 -9.13
N SER A 101 -11.38 -14.92 -9.66
CA SER A 101 -11.53 -15.19 -11.09
C SER A 101 -11.29 -13.91 -11.90
N LYS A 102 -11.04 -14.03 -13.20
CA LYS A 102 -10.83 -12.85 -14.07
C LYS A 102 -12.00 -11.86 -14.00
N ASP A 103 -13.23 -12.37 -14.04
CA ASP A 103 -14.45 -11.56 -14.07
C ASP A 103 -14.70 -10.81 -12.76
N ASP A 104 -14.10 -11.25 -11.64
CA ASP A 104 -14.27 -10.60 -10.34
C ASP A 104 -13.52 -9.26 -10.26
N PHE A 105 -12.40 -9.10 -10.96
CA PHE A 105 -11.56 -7.88 -10.88
C PHE A 105 -11.34 -7.17 -12.23
N ASP A 106 -11.55 -7.83 -13.37
CA ASP A 106 -11.40 -7.25 -14.71
C ASP A 106 -12.78 -6.93 -15.32
N ALA A 107 -13.59 -6.18 -14.56
CA ALA A 107 -14.97 -5.82 -14.94
C ALA A 107 -15.17 -4.29 -14.95
N ALA A 108 -16.20 -3.81 -15.65
CA ALA A 108 -16.54 -2.38 -15.64
C ALA A 108 -16.97 -1.92 -14.24
N THR A 109 -16.41 -0.81 -13.75
CA THR A 109 -16.74 -0.24 -12.43
C THR A 109 -18.19 0.22 -12.32
N GLU A 110 -18.85 0.49 -13.44
CA GLU A 110 -20.27 0.87 -13.52
C GLU A 110 -21.21 -0.28 -13.15
N THR A 111 -20.77 -1.53 -13.35
CA THR A 111 -21.55 -2.75 -13.12
C THR A 111 -20.95 -3.65 -12.03
N MET A 112 -19.98 -3.14 -11.26
CA MET A 112 -19.26 -3.95 -10.28
C MET A 112 -20.16 -4.35 -9.10
N THR A 113 -20.14 -5.65 -8.79
CA THR A 113 -20.84 -6.27 -7.65
C THR A 113 -19.97 -6.36 -6.41
N THR A 114 -18.64 -6.33 -6.59
CA THR A 114 -17.62 -6.24 -5.54
C THR A 114 -16.77 -4.99 -5.78
N ILE A 115 -15.92 -4.63 -4.82
CA ILE A 115 -14.98 -3.52 -4.99
C ILE A 115 -13.71 -3.89 -5.79
N MET A 116 -13.47 -5.17 -6.05
CA MET A 116 -12.23 -5.64 -6.69
C MET A 116 -11.93 -4.95 -8.02
N PRO A 117 -12.91 -4.70 -8.93
CA PRO A 117 -12.63 -3.99 -10.17
C PRO A 117 -12.14 -2.57 -9.95
N LEU A 118 -12.71 -1.86 -8.96
CA LEU A 118 -12.25 -0.53 -8.60
C LEU A 118 -10.81 -0.56 -8.06
N LEU A 119 -10.52 -1.47 -7.12
CA LEU A 119 -9.18 -1.62 -6.54
C LEU A 119 -8.13 -1.93 -7.59
N TYR A 120 -8.44 -2.81 -8.55
CA TYR A 120 -7.50 -3.21 -9.60
C TYR A 120 -7.26 -2.09 -10.61
N GLN A 121 -8.33 -1.48 -11.13
CA GLN A 121 -8.24 -0.44 -12.16
C GLN A 121 -7.63 0.85 -11.63
N SER A 122 -7.82 1.18 -10.35
CA SER A 122 -7.18 2.33 -9.72
C SER A 122 -5.80 1.98 -9.12
N GLY A 123 -5.22 0.82 -9.43
CA GLY A 123 -3.85 0.48 -9.06
C GLY A 123 -3.61 0.19 -7.57
N TYR A 124 -4.65 -0.05 -6.77
CA TYR A 124 -4.49 -0.43 -5.36
C TYR A 124 -4.13 -1.91 -5.20
N ILE A 125 -4.64 -2.77 -6.06
CA ILE A 125 -4.24 -4.19 -6.15
C ILE A 125 -3.75 -4.49 -7.56
N THR A 126 -2.97 -5.56 -7.68
CA THR A 126 -2.38 -6.02 -8.94
C THR A 126 -2.33 -7.53 -8.98
N ILE A 127 -2.22 -8.09 -10.18
CA ILE A 127 -1.97 -9.51 -10.39
C ILE A 127 -0.56 -9.86 -9.89
N LYS A 128 -0.43 -10.96 -9.14
CA LYS A 128 0.85 -11.53 -8.67
C LYS A 128 1.08 -12.95 -9.15
N ASN A 129 0.03 -13.70 -9.46
CA ASN A 129 0.12 -15.05 -10.01
C ASN A 129 -1.16 -15.41 -10.76
N TYR A 130 -1.10 -16.50 -11.54
CA TYR A 130 -2.25 -17.16 -12.15
C TYR A 130 -2.03 -18.67 -12.14
N ASP A 131 -3.05 -19.40 -11.73
CA ASP A 131 -3.09 -20.85 -11.74
C ASP A 131 -3.96 -21.36 -12.91
N PRO A 132 -3.37 -21.98 -13.95
CA PRO A 132 -4.12 -22.52 -15.08
C PRO A 132 -5.05 -23.69 -14.75
N GLU A 133 -4.86 -24.40 -13.63
CA GLU A 133 -5.71 -25.54 -13.27
C GLU A 133 -7.05 -25.09 -12.66
N THR A 134 -7.01 -24.04 -11.86
CA THR A 134 -8.18 -23.45 -11.19
C THR A 134 -8.75 -22.24 -11.92
N GLU A 135 -8.02 -21.70 -12.89
CA GLU A 135 -8.29 -20.44 -13.59
C GLU A 135 -8.36 -19.22 -12.65
N LEU A 136 -7.74 -19.32 -11.47
CA LEU A 136 -7.72 -18.26 -10.46
C LEU A 136 -6.46 -17.39 -10.57
N TYR A 137 -6.64 -16.10 -10.33
CA TYR A 137 -5.57 -15.14 -10.17
C TYR A 137 -5.33 -14.86 -8.69
N THR A 138 -4.06 -14.76 -8.31
CA THR A 138 -3.69 -14.21 -6.99
C THR A 138 -3.42 -12.72 -7.16
N LEU A 139 -4.18 -11.88 -6.45
CA LEU A 139 -4.03 -10.44 -6.42
C LEU A 139 -3.39 -9.99 -5.09
N ALA A 140 -2.62 -8.90 -5.12
CA ALA A 140 -2.01 -8.32 -3.93
C ALA A 140 -1.75 -6.82 -4.10
N LEU A 141 -1.27 -6.17 -3.05
CA LEU A 141 -0.74 -4.81 -3.12
C LEU A 141 0.52 -4.77 -4.01
N PRO A 142 0.67 -3.77 -4.90
CA PRO A 142 1.78 -3.74 -5.85
C PRO A 142 3.12 -3.48 -5.18
N ASN A 143 3.17 -2.49 -4.27
CA ASN A 143 4.38 -2.00 -3.63
C ASN A 143 4.11 -1.33 -2.27
N LYS A 144 5.19 -0.86 -1.66
CA LYS A 144 5.19 -0.21 -0.35
C LYS A 144 4.43 1.12 -0.32
N GLU A 145 4.53 1.94 -1.37
CA GLU A 145 3.83 3.23 -1.42
C GLU A 145 2.32 3.01 -1.29
N VAL A 146 1.78 2.13 -2.13
CA VAL A 146 0.35 1.82 -2.18
C VAL A 146 -0.11 1.20 -0.86
N ARG A 147 0.64 0.23 -0.32
CA ARG A 147 0.36 -0.41 0.98
C ARG A 147 0.25 0.62 2.10
N ILE A 148 1.30 1.42 2.31
CA ILE A 148 1.35 2.38 3.40
C ILE A 148 0.28 3.45 3.23
N GLY A 149 0.11 3.98 2.01
CA GLY A 149 -0.90 4.99 1.72
C GLY A 149 -2.30 4.50 2.03
N LEU A 150 -2.65 3.31 1.52
CA LEU A 150 -3.97 2.72 1.66
C LEU A 150 -4.32 2.45 3.13
N TYR A 151 -3.47 1.75 3.88
CA TYR A 151 -3.70 1.48 5.30
C TYR A 151 -3.72 2.75 6.16
N ARG A 152 -2.84 3.73 5.89
CA ARG A 152 -2.89 5.03 6.60
C ARG A 152 -4.18 5.79 6.35
N SER A 153 -4.74 5.69 5.15
CA SER A 153 -6.00 6.36 4.81
C SER A 153 -7.22 5.76 5.51
N MET A 154 -7.14 4.49 5.90
CA MET A 154 -8.20 3.82 6.66
C MET A 154 -8.19 4.23 8.14
N LEU A 155 -7.02 4.56 8.70
CA LEU A 155 -6.88 4.87 10.13
C LEU A 155 -7.89 5.90 10.67
N PRO A 156 -8.18 7.04 10.01
CA PRO A 156 -9.17 8.00 10.49
C PRO A 156 -10.58 7.42 10.62
N HIS A 157 -10.92 6.35 9.89
CA HIS A 157 -12.23 5.71 10.00
C HIS A 157 -12.34 4.78 11.20
N TYR A 158 -11.23 4.22 11.67
CA TYR A 158 -11.20 3.38 12.87
C TYR A 158 -10.84 4.19 14.11
N LEU A 159 -9.94 5.16 14.03
CA LEU A 159 -9.41 5.86 15.19
C LEU A 159 -9.83 7.34 15.29
N ALA A 160 -10.61 7.84 14.34
CA ALA A 160 -11.07 9.22 14.28
C ALA A 160 -9.94 10.23 14.62
N ALA A 161 -10.12 11.01 15.68
CA ALA A 161 -9.17 12.03 16.16
C ALA A 161 -7.82 11.47 16.65
N LYS A 162 -7.68 10.15 16.86
CA LYS A 162 -6.44 9.50 17.33
C LYS A 162 -5.54 8.97 16.21
N SER A 163 -5.96 9.09 14.95
CA SER A 163 -5.21 8.63 13.77
C SER A 163 -3.78 9.21 13.67
N ALA A 164 -3.61 10.52 13.91
CA ALA A 164 -2.28 11.16 13.86
C ALA A 164 -1.32 10.63 14.93
N MET A 165 -1.85 10.36 16.13
CA MET A 165 -1.09 9.75 17.22
C MET A 165 -0.73 8.30 16.87
N CYS A 166 -1.67 7.54 16.29
CA CYS A 166 -1.42 6.18 15.81
C CYS A 166 -0.27 6.13 14.80
N ASN A 167 -0.28 7.00 13.78
CA ASN A 167 0.81 7.10 12.81
C ASN A 167 2.17 7.32 13.47
N THR A 168 2.23 8.20 14.48
CA THR A 168 3.46 8.46 15.23
C THR A 168 3.88 7.26 16.06
N THR A 169 2.93 6.56 16.69
CA THR A 169 3.19 5.34 17.46
C THR A 169 3.76 4.25 16.56
N VAL A 170 3.13 3.97 15.41
CA VAL A 170 3.59 2.98 14.44
C VAL A 170 5.02 3.27 13.97
N ALA A 171 5.33 4.53 13.63
CA ALA A 171 6.68 4.92 13.22
C ALA A 171 7.73 4.66 14.32
N LYS A 172 7.41 5.02 15.57
CA LYS A 172 8.29 4.77 16.72
C LYS A 172 8.44 3.28 17.02
N MET A 173 7.36 2.52 16.91
CA MET A 173 7.37 1.06 17.08
C MET A 173 8.29 0.41 16.03
N SER A 174 8.14 0.74 14.75
CA SER A 174 9.00 0.24 13.67
C SER A 174 10.49 0.51 13.96
N ALA A 175 10.82 1.72 14.42
CA ALA A 175 12.19 2.08 14.79
C ALA A 175 12.74 1.26 15.97
N LEU A 176 11.90 0.87 16.93
CA LEU A 176 12.30 0.01 18.06
C LEU A 176 12.48 -1.45 17.64
N ILE A 177 11.56 -1.96 16.81
CA ILE A 177 11.64 -3.32 16.25
C ILE A 177 12.93 -3.49 15.45
N ASN A 178 13.25 -2.53 14.58
CA ASN A 178 14.49 -2.54 13.78
C ASN A 178 15.77 -2.48 14.63
N LYS A 179 15.68 -2.04 15.89
CA LYS A 179 16.79 -2.03 16.86
C LYS A 179 16.79 -3.28 17.76
N GLY A 180 15.90 -4.24 17.51
CA GLY A 180 15.73 -5.44 18.33
C GLY A 180 15.04 -5.19 19.68
N ASN A 181 14.45 -4.02 19.91
CA ASN A 181 13.78 -3.68 21.17
C ASN A 181 12.27 -3.94 21.07
N MET A 182 11.89 -5.21 21.19
CA MET A 182 10.49 -5.62 21.13
C MET A 182 9.68 -5.12 22.33
N ASP A 183 10.25 -5.17 23.55
CA ASP A 183 9.57 -4.73 24.78
C ASP A 183 9.16 -3.25 24.69
N GLY A 184 10.06 -2.40 24.18
CA GLY A 184 9.76 -1.00 23.95
C GLY A 184 8.64 -0.79 22.92
N ALA A 185 8.62 -1.58 21.84
CA ALA A 185 7.58 -1.49 20.83
C ALA A 185 6.20 -1.90 21.40
N LEU A 186 6.14 -2.99 22.17
CA LEU A 186 4.91 -3.44 22.84
C LEU A 186 4.43 -2.44 23.90
N GLN A 187 5.36 -1.79 24.62
CA GLN A 187 5.00 -0.74 25.57
C GLN A 187 4.36 0.47 24.88
N LEU A 188 4.88 0.89 23.72
CA LEU A 188 4.25 1.95 22.92
C LEU A 188 2.85 1.55 22.45
N LEU A 189 2.67 0.31 22.01
CA LEU A 189 1.37 -0.20 21.59
C LEU A 189 0.36 -0.17 22.75
N LYS A 190 0.77 -0.62 23.94
CA LYS A 190 -0.04 -0.58 25.15
C LYS A 190 -0.45 0.85 25.50
N THR A 191 0.52 1.77 25.57
CA THR A 191 0.25 3.18 25.89
C THR A 191 -0.66 3.83 24.85
N PHE A 192 -0.54 3.48 23.58
CA PHE A 192 -1.48 3.94 22.56
C PHE A 192 -2.90 3.43 22.85
N TRP A 193 -3.08 2.15 23.15
CA TRP A 193 -4.39 1.58 23.45
C TRP A 193 -5.06 2.17 24.69
N GLU A 194 -4.30 2.54 25.72
CA GLU A 194 -4.82 3.24 26.91
C GLU A 194 -5.48 4.59 26.58
N THR A 195 -5.17 5.17 25.42
CA THR A 195 -5.71 6.48 25.00
C THR A 195 -6.86 6.39 24.00
N VAL A 196 -7.14 5.20 23.47
CA VAL A 196 -8.29 4.96 22.60
C VAL A 196 -9.50 4.72 23.50
N PRO A 197 -10.50 5.62 23.51
CA PRO A 197 -11.66 5.45 24.37
C PRO A 197 -12.39 4.17 23.98
N TYR A 198 -13.08 3.56 24.95
CA TYR A 198 -14.07 2.55 24.63
C TYR A 198 -15.07 3.14 23.63
N CYS A 199 -15.19 2.55 22.45
CA CYS A 199 -16.08 3.05 21.41
C CYS A 199 -17.55 2.73 21.74
N ASP A 200 -18.46 3.67 21.45
CA ASP A 200 -19.90 3.52 21.70
C ASP A 200 -20.65 2.62 20.68
N ASN A 201 -19.94 1.96 19.75
CA ASN A 201 -20.54 1.15 18.66
C ASN A 201 -20.60 -0.35 18.99
N THR A 202 -21.61 -1.04 18.44
CA THR A 202 -21.97 -2.44 18.74
C THR A 202 -21.03 -3.53 18.17
N ASP A 203 -20.18 -3.21 17.20
CA ASP A 203 -19.19 -4.15 16.63
C ASP A 203 -17.84 -4.08 17.37
N TYR A 204 -17.89 -4.38 18.67
CA TYR A 204 -16.77 -4.28 19.59
C TYR A 204 -15.51 -4.99 19.07
N GLU A 205 -15.61 -6.29 18.79
CA GLU A 205 -14.44 -7.10 18.44
C GLU A 205 -13.91 -6.75 17.04
N GLY A 206 -14.81 -6.60 16.06
CA GLY A 206 -14.44 -6.26 14.69
C GLY A 206 -13.66 -4.96 14.62
N HIS A 207 -14.05 -3.93 15.37
CA HIS A 207 -13.34 -2.66 15.38
C HIS A 207 -11.88 -2.78 15.84
N TYR A 208 -11.63 -3.48 16.96
CA TYR A 208 -10.28 -3.69 17.49
C TYR A 208 -9.46 -4.61 16.58
N GLN A 209 -10.07 -5.67 16.05
CA GLN A 209 -9.42 -6.58 15.09
C GLN A 209 -8.91 -5.81 13.87
N GLN A 210 -9.75 -4.98 13.24
CA GLN A 210 -9.38 -4.20 12.06
C GLN A 210 -8.32 -3.14 12.39
N THR A 211 -8.44 -2.46 13.54
CA THR A 211 -7.45 -1.47 13.98
C THR A 211 -6.08 -2.11 14.23
N MET A 212 -6.06 -3.29 14.87
CA MET A 212 -4.83 -4.05 15.04
C MET A 212 -4.24 -4.52 13.73
N TYR A 213 -5.08 -5.06 12.85
CA TYR A 213 -4.66 -5.45 11.53
C TYR A 213 -3.97 -4.30 10.79
N ILE A 214 -4.58 -3.11 10.74
CA ILE A 214 -3.99 -1.92 10.12
C ILE A 214 -2.65 -1.54 10.77
N ILE A 215 -2.58 -1.52 12.11
CA ILE A 215 -1.33 -1.17 12.82
C ILE A 215 -0.20 -2.12 12.46
N PHE A 216 -0.46 -3.42 12.42
CA PHE A 216 0.56 -4.42 12.07
C PHE A 216 0.89 -4.41 10.58
N ALA A 217 -0.08 -4.20 9.70
CA ALA A 217 0.13 -4.07 8.26
C ALA A 217 0.96 -2.81 7.88
N LEU A 218 1.05 -1.82 8.77
CA LEU A 218 1.93 -0.65 8.62
C LEU A 218 3.33 -0.86 9.21
N LEU A 219 3.56 -1.94 9.97
CA LEU A 219 4.87 -2.29 10.55
C LEU A 219 5.67 -3.24 9.66
N THR A 220 5.02 -3.94 8.74
CA THR A 220 5.61 -4.84 7.73
C THR A 220 6.10 -4.08 6.51
#